data_AF-A0A062XNV7-F1
#
_entry.id   AF-A0A062XNV7-F1
#
_cell.length_a   1.000
_cell.length_b   1.000
_cell.length_c   1.000
_cell.angle_alpha   90.00
_cell.angle_beta   90.00
_cell.angle_gamma   90.00
#
_symmetry.space_group_name_H-M   'P 1'
#
loop_
_entity.id
_entity.type
_entity.pdbx_description
1 polymer ?
#
loop_
_entity_poly.entity_id
_entity_poly.type
_entity_poly.pdbx_seq_one_letter_code
_entity_poly.pdbx_strand_id
1 'polypeptide(L)' 'MVIAGVLITTKPGQAPLVAAALAASPNLKLVGGDGHEKIAAVVSGETGEALETWAEELLAEDERILGVYPTFVGDDRA' A
#
# COMPACT_ATOMS: atom_id res chain seq x y z
N MET A 1 -4.80 -16.68 2.68
CA MET A 1 -4.69 -15.20 2.76
C MET A 1 -3.31 -14.85 2.26
N VAL A 2 -3.23 -13.96 1.27
CA VAL A 2 -1.97 -13.45 0.76
C VAL A 2 -1.62 -12.18 1.53
N ILE A 3 -0.36 -12.07 1.94
CA ILE A 3 0.20 -10.90 2.58
C ILE A 3 1.30 -10.35 1.69
N ALA A 4 1.24 -9.07 1.38
CA ALA A 4 2.31 -8.38 0.65
C ALA A 4 2.89 -7.24 1.46
N GLY A 5 4.22 -7.16 1.51
CA GLY A 5 4.91 -5.93 1.84
C GLY A 5 4.89 -5.03 0.60
N VAL A 6 4.55 -3.75 0.76
CA VAL A 6 4.50 -2.79 -0.33
C VAL A 6 5.21 -1.49 0.03
N LEU A 7 5.85 -0.90 -0.98
CA LEU A 7 6.30 0.49 -0.97
C LEU A 7 5.32 1.29 -1.80
N ILE A 8 4.64 2.24 -1.18
CA ILE A 8 3.77 3.20 -1.86
C ILE A 8 4.58 4.48 -2.07
N THR A 9 4.66 4.96 -3.31
CA THR A 9 5.28 6.23 -3.63
C THR A 9 4.22 7.30 -3.86
N THR A 10 4.47 8.50 -3.39
CA THR A 10 3.57 9.64 -3.54
C THR A 10 4.27 10.80 -4.23
N LYS A 11 3.50 11.80 -4.65
CA LYS A 11 4.04 13.13 -4.98
C LYS A 11 4.87 13.66 -3.78
N PRO A 12 5.99 14.36 -4.01
CA PRO A 12 6.81 14.94 -2.96
C PRO A 12 6.01 15.71 -1.89
N GLY A 13 6.27 15.40 -0.61
CA GLY A 13 5.61 16.02 0.54
C GLY A 13 4.20 15.53 0.83
N GLN A 14 3.63 14.63 0.02
CA GLN A 14 2.27 14.11 0.22
C GLN A 14 2.21 12.87 1.11
N ALA A 15 3.34 12.20 1.38
CA ALA A 15 3.36 10.94 2.10
C ALA A 15 2.62 10.98 3.45
N PRO A 16 2.73 12.02 4.30
CA PRO A 16 1.98 12.08 5.56
C PRO A 16 0.45 12.13 5.39
N LEU A 17 -0.03 12.84 4.36
CA LEU A 17 -1.47 12.98 4.09
C LEU A 17 -2.05 11.71 3.50
N VAL A 18 -1.31 11.07 2.59
CA VAL A 18 -1.69 9.77 2.03
C VAL A 18 -1.68 8.69 3.11
N ALA A 19 -0.65 8.66 3.96
CA ALA A 19 -0.58 7.74 5.10
C ALA A 19 -1.79 7.93 6.05
N ALA A 20 -2.15 9.17 6.37
CA ALA A 20 -3.33 9.44 7.21
C ALA A 20 -4.64 8.93 6.58
N ALA A 21 -4.81 9.05 5.27
CA ALA A 21 -5.97 8.52 4.55
C ALA A 21 -5.99 6.99 4.55
N LEU A 22 -4.84 6.36 4.28
CA LEU A 22 -4.69 4.91 4.23
C LEU A 22 -4.85 4.23 5.60
N ALA A 23 -4.58 4.94 6.69
CA ALA A 23 -4.68 4.40 8.05
C ALA A 23 -6.08 3.89 8.43
N ALA A 24 -7.12 4.30 7.70
CA ALA A 24 -8.49 3.83 7.91
C ALA A 24 -8.78 2.46 7.25
N SER A 25 -7.89 1.98 6.37
CA SER A 25 -8.14 0.77 5.58
C SER A 25 -7.91 -0.50 6.41
N PRO A 26 -8.90 -1.39 6.57
CA PRO A 26 -8.81 -2.54 7.47
C PRO A 26 -7.85 -3.64 6.99
N ASN A 27 -7.59 -3.70 5.70
CA ASN A 27 -6.70 -4.64 5.02
C ASN A 27 -5.26 -4.12 4.87
N LEU A 28 -4.94 -2.96 5.41
CA LEU A 28 -3.63 -2.32 5.29
C LEU A 28 -3.10 -1.90 6.65
N LYS A 29 -1.83 -2.19 6.87
CA LYS A 29 -1.08 -1.76 8.04
C LYS A 29 0.13 -0.94 7.60
N LEU A 30 0.14 0.33 7.98
CA LEU A 30 1.30 1.20 7.79
C LEU A 30 2.43 0.76 8.74
N VAL A 31 3.64 0.60 8.21
CA VAL A 31 4.82 0.21 9.00
C VAL A 31 5.83 1.33 9.15
N GLY A 32 5.83 2.31 8.24
CA GLY A 32 6.71 3.46 8.31
C GLY A 32 6.70 4.28 7.03
N GLY A 33 7.59 5.27 6.96
CA GLY A 33 7.78 6.10 5.77
C GLY A 33 8.99 7.02 5.94
N ASP A 34 9.39 7.69 4.87
CA ASP A 34 10.49 8.67 4.89
C ASP A 34 10.02 10.10 5.23
N GLY A 35 8.71 10.29 5.44
CA GLY A 35 8.10 11.58 5.74
C GLY A 35 7.97 12.51 4.53
N HIS A 36 8.33 12.05 3.33
CA HIS A 36 8.35 12.88 2.12
C HIS A 36 7.57 12.24 0.97
N GLU A 37 8.03 11.11 0.44
CA GLU A 37 7.47 10.49 -0.77
C GLU A 37 7.22 8.99 -0.62
N LYS A 38 7.74 8.33 0.42
CA LYS A 38 7.69 6.87 0.58
C LYS A 38 6.91 6.48 1.81
N ILE A 39 6.02 5.52 1.61
CA ILE A 39 5.26 4.86 2.66
C ILE A 39 5.50 3.37 2.54
N ALA A 40 5.97 2.74 3.61
CA ALA A 40 6.05 1.29 3.72
C ALA A 40 4.77 0.79 4.41
N ALA A 41 4.13 -0.21 3.81
CA ALA A 41 2.92 -0.83 4.33
C ALA A 41 2.93 -2.34 4.13
N VAL A 42 2.06 -3.02 4.87
CA VAL A 42 1.70 -4.43 4.69
C VAL A 42 0.23 -4.46 4.33
N VAL A 43 -0.12 -5.15 3.25
CA VAL A 43 -1.49 -5.34 2.78
C VAL A 43 -1.84 -6.82 2.80
N SER A 44 -3.07 -7.15 3.18
CA SER A 44 -3.61 -8.50 3.13
C SER A 44 -4.80 -8.59 2.19
N GLY A 45 -4.94 -9.75 1.54
CA GLY A 45 -6.02 -10.04 0.61
C GLY A 45 -6.28 -11.54 0.49
N GLU A 46 -7.41 -11.91 -0.10
CA GLU A 46 -7.78 -13.32 -0.28
C GLU A 46 -6.88 -14.02 -1.32
N THR A 47 -6.50 -13.30 -2.37
CA THR A 47 -5.69 -13.78 -3.49
C THR A 47 -4.66 -12.74 -3.91
N GLY A 48 -3.67 -13.14 -4.73
CA GLY A 48 -2.74 -12.18 -5.34
C GLY A 48 -3.44 -11.19 -6.26
N GLU A 49 -4.40 -11.66 -7.06
CA GLU A 49 -5.23 -10.82 -7.94
C GLU A 49 -6.00 -9.75 -7.16
N ALA A 50 -6.55 -10.09 -5.98
CA ALA A 50 -7.22 -9.11 -5.14
C ALA A 50 -6.28 -7.99 -4.64
N LEU A 51 -4.99 -8.30 -4.42
CA LEU A 51 -3.99 -7.29 -4.07
C LEU A 51 -3.58 -6.43 -5.27
N GLU A 52 -3.54 -7.01 -6.47
CA GLU A 52 -3.30 -6.26 -7.71
C GLU A 52 -4.44 -5.27 -7.98
N THR A 53 -5.70 -5.73 -7.91
CA THR A 53 -6.89 -4.87 -8.06
C THR A 53 -6.88 -3.74 -7.02
N TRP A 54 -6.58 -4.04 -5.75
CA TRP A 54 -6.47 -3.02 -4.72
C TRP A 54 -5.43 -1.94 -5.05
N ALA A 55 -4.27 -2.33 -5.60
CA ALA A 55 -3.23 -1.39 -5.98
C ALA A 55 -3.65 -0.51 -7.18
N GLU A 56 -4.35 -1.09 -8.15
CA GLU A 56 -4.88 -0.37 -9.30
C GLU A 56 -5.96 0.63 -8.90
N GLU A 57 -6.90 0.23 -8.04
CA GLU A 57 -7.94 1.11 -7.48
C GLU A 57 -7.32 2.28 -6.72
N LEU A 58 -6.33 2.00 -5.87
CA LEU A 58 -5.63 3.02 -5.09
C LEU A 58 -4.96 4.07 -5.99
N LEU A 59 -4.36 3.65 -7.12
CA LEU A 59 -3.75 4.54 -8.10
C LEU A 59 -4.79 5.35 -8.89
N ALA A 60 -5.95 4.76 -9.16
CA ALA A 60 -7.03 5.43 -9.89
C ALA A 60 -7.77 6.47 -9.04
N GLU A 61 -7.91 6.22 -7.74
CA GLU A 61 -8.69 7.07 -6.82
C GLU A 61 -7.90 8.23 -6.24
N ASP A 62 -6.58 8.07 -6.04
CA ASP A 62 -5.74 9.08 -5.40
C ASP A 62 -4.57 9.52 -6.29
N GLU A 63 -4.76 10.65 -7.00
CA GLU A 63 -3.74 11.23 -7.87
C GLU A 63 -2.44 11.65 -7.14
N ARG A 64 -2.41 11.63 -5.80
CA ARG A 64 -1.18 11.86 -5.03
C ARG A 64 -0.27 10.64 -5.04
N ILE A 65 -0.79 9.47 -5.35
CA ILE A 65 -0.04 8.21 -5.37
C ILE A 65 0.52 8.01 -6.78
N LEU A 66 1.82 7.70 -6.85
CA LEU A 66 2.55 7.53 -8.11
C LEU A 66 2.82 6.05 -8.44
N GLY A 67 2.80 5.19 -7.42
CA GLY A 67 3.06 3.77 -7.60
C GLY A 67 2.89 2.97 -6.31
N VAL A 68 2.60 1.68 -6.49
CA VAL A 68 2.57 0.67 -5.44
C VAL A 68 3.50 -0.45 -5.87
N TYR A 69 4.54 -0.71 -5.09
CA TYR A 69 5.59 -1.66 -5.44
C TYR A 69 5.67 -2.78 -4.41
N PRO A 70 5.31 -4.02 -4.75
CA PRO A 70 5.48 -5.14 -3.85
C PRO A 70 6.97 -5.38 -3.56
N THR A 71 7.31 -5.52 -2.29
CA THR A 71 8.66 -5.83 -1.80
C THR A 71 8.80 -7.28 -1.34
N PHE A 72 7.69 -7.89 -0.94
CA PHE A 72 7.55 -9.31 -0.62
C PHE A 72 6.09 -9.75 -0.81
N VAL A 73 5.88 -11.01 -1.16
CA VAL A 73 4.55 -11.64 -1.22
C VAL A 73 4.65 -13.03 -0.56
N GLY A 74 3.75 -13.32 0.37
CA GLY A 74 3.67 -14.59 1.07
C GLY A 74 2.24 -15.07 1.24
N ASP A 75 2.07 -16.38 1.45
CA ASP A 75 0.78 -16.99 1.79
C ASP A 75 0.79 -17.35 3.28
N ASP A 76 -0.18 -16.82 4.02
CA ASP A 76 -0.36 -17.04 5.47
C ASP A 76 -0.93 -18.43 5.81
N ARG A 77 -1.15 -19.28 4.80
CA ARG A 77 -1.55 -20.69 4.97
C ARG A 77 -0.37 -21.66 5.10
N ALA A 78 0.85 -21.14 5.11
CA ALA A 78 2.09 -21.93 5.17
C ALA A 78 2.47 -22.34 6.60
#